data_AF-A0A523Y5B5-F1
#
_entry.id   AF-A0A523Y5B5-F1
#
_cell.length_a   1.000
_cell.length_b   1.000
_cell.length_c   1.000
_cell.angle_alpha   90.00
_cell.angle_beta   90.00
_cell.angle_gamma   90.00
#
_symmetry.space_group_name_H-M   'P 1'
#
loop_
_entity.id
_entity.type
_entity.pdbx_description
1 polymer ?
#
loop_
_entity_poly.entity_id
_entity_poly.type
_entity_poly.pdbx_seq_one_letter_code
_entity_poly.pdbx_strand_id
1 'polypeptide(L)' 'MEAIGTLAGGVAHDFNNILTTIIGNANLALMEVGKDDTLREEIEEIKIAGERAVSLTRQLLAFSRKQVIKPEVLD' A
#
# COMPACT_ATOMS: atom_id res chain seq x y z
N MET A 1 -15.27 -19.44 6.82
CA MET A 1 -14.47 -18.30 7.33
C MET A 1 -13.18 -18.06 6.53
N GLU A 2 -12.83 -18.92 5.55
CA GLU A 2 -11.67 -18.77 4.64
C GLU A 2 -11.84 -17.68 3.55
N ALA A 3 -13.08 -17.30 3.20
CA ALA A 3 -13.35 -16.35 2.13
C ALA A 3 -12.87 -14.91 2.42
N ILE A 4 -12.82 -14.50 3.70
CA ILE A 4 -12.45 -13.12 4.07
C ILE A 4 -10.95 -12.88 3.90
N GLY A 5 -10.10 -13.86 4.24
CA GLY A 5 -8.65 -13.75 4.09
C GLY A 5 -8.21 -13.72 2.63
N THR A 6 -8.82 -14.56 1.78
CA THR A 6 -8.55 -14.60 0.33
C THR A 6 -9.04 -13.34 -0.37
N LEU A 7 -10.24 -12.86 -0.04
CA LEU A 7 -10.78 -11.60 -0.60
C LEU A 7 -9.94 -10.40 -0.16
N ALA A 8 -9.55 -10.32 1.11
CA ALA A 8 -8.68 -9.25 1.62
C ALA A 8 -7.29 -9.25 0.96
N GLY A 9 -6.76 -10.44 0.65
CA GLY A 9 -5.50 -10.59 -0.10
C GLY A 9 -5.58 -10.04 -1.52
N GLY A 10 -6.64 -10.39 -2.26
CA GLY A 10 -6.86 -9.88 -3.62
C GLY A 10 -7.05 -8.36 -3.66
N VAL A 11 -7.92 -7.83 -2.78
CA VAL A 11 -8.16 -6.38 -2.69
C VAL A 11 -6.89 -5.64 -2.29
N ALA A 12 -6.13 -6.13 -1.31
CA ALA A 12 -4.87 -5.50 -0.89
C ALA A 12 -3.80 -5.52 -2.00
N HIS A 13 -3.76 -6.57 -2.81
CA HIS A 13 -2.85 -6.65 -3.96
C HIS A 13 -3.19 -5.58 -5.00
N ASP A 14 -4.45 -5.47 -5.39
CA ASP A 14 -4.89 -4.49 -6.39
C ASP A 14 -4.70 -3.05 -5.89
N PHE A 15 -4.93 -2.81 -4.60
CA PHE A 15 -4.65 -1.52 -3.97
C PHE A 15 -3.16 -1.17 -4.02
N ASN A 16 -2.28 -2.14 -3.76
CA ASN A 16 -0.84 -1.93 -3.89
C ASN A 16 -0.44 -1.64 -5.34
N ASN A 17 -1.05 -2.27 -6.34
CA ASN A 17 -0.76 -1.98 -7.75
C ASN A 17 -1.08 -0.53 -8.11
N ILE A 18 -2.24 -0.02 -7.68
CA ILE A 18 -2.62 1.38 -7.90
C ILE A 18 -1.63 2.32 -7.19
N LEU A 19 -1.30 2.03 -5.93
CA LEU A 19 -0.34 2.84 -5.16
C LEU A 19 1.06 2.82 -5.80
N THR A 20 1.51 1.69 -6.32
CA THR A 20 2.77 1.58 -7.05
C THR A 20 2.77 2.48 -8.28
N THR A 21 1.69 2.52 -9.05
CA THR A 21 1.56 3.43 -10.19
C THR A 21 1.57 4.90 -9.76
N ILE A 22 0.85 5.26 -8.70
CA ILE A 22 0.81 6.64 -8.18
C ILE A 22 2.21 7.09 -7.73
N ILE A 23 2.86 6.29 -6.88
CA ILE A 23 4.21 6.57 -6.37
C ILE A 23 5.23 6.62 -7.52
N GLY A 24 5.11 5.70 -8.49
CA GLY A 24 5.96 5.68 -9.68
C GLY A 24 5.86 6.96 -10.49
N ASN A 25 4.64 7.44 -10.76
CA ASN A 25 4.44 8.70 -11.46
C ASN A 25 4.94 9.92 -10.66
N ALA A 26 4.73 9.94 -9.34
CA ALA A 26 5.26 11.00 -8.48
C ALA A 26 6.80 11.03 -8.52
N ASN A 27 7.46 9.86 -8.49
CA ASN A 27 8.91 9.78 -8.64
C ASN A 27 9.40 10.30 -9.99
N LEU A 28 8.73 9.94 -11.09
CA LEU A 28 9.08 10.44 -12.43
C LEU A 28 8.89 11.97 -12.51
N ALA A 29 7.79 12.50 -11.99
CA ALA A 29 7.55 13.93 -11.95
C ALA A 29 8.61 14.68 -11.12
N LEU A 30 9.08 14.12 -9.99
CA LEU A 30 10.17 14.70 -9.20
C LEU A 30 11.53 14.71 -9.90
N MET A 31 11.72 13.86 -10.92
CA MET A 31 12.93 13.86 -11.76
C MET A 31 12.88 14.97 -12.82
N GLU A 32 11.68 15.36 -13.25
CA GLU A 32 11.48 16.40 -14.28
C GLU A 32 11.34 17.80 -13.69
N VAL A 33 10.79 17.93 -12.48
CA VAL A 33 10.54 19.22 -11.84
C VAL A 33 11.83 19.83 -11.24
N GLY A 34 11.97 21.15 -11.38
CA GLY A 34 13.10 21.90 -10.80
C GLY A 34 13.10 21.87 -9.27
N LYS A 35 14.28 22.09 -8.66
CA LYS A 35 14.42 22.08 -7.19
C LYS A 35 13.65 23.19 -6.48
N ASP A 36 13.51 24.35 -7.13
CA ASP A 36 12.81 25.52 -6.62
C ASP A 36 11.39 25.65 -7.19
N ASP A 37 10.89 24.61 -7.86
CA ASP A 37 9.55 24.61 -8.42
C ASP A 37 8.53 24.41 -7.30
N THR A 38 7.50 25.27 -7.28
CA THR A 38 6.41 25.22 -6.29
C THR A 38 5.67 23.89 -6.31
N LEU A 39 5.61 23.20 -7.46
CA LEU A 39 4.95 21.90 -7.57
C LEU A 39 5.74 20.77 -6.91
N ARG A 40 7.04 20.98 -6.63
CA ARG A 40 7.89 19.93 -6.06
C ARG A 40 7.38 19.46 -4.71
N GLU A 41 7.01 20.38 -3.82
CA GLU A 41 6.50 20.07 -2.48
C GLU A 41 5.20 19.26 -2.56
N GLU A 42 4.30 19.64 -3.47
CA GLU A 42 3.04 18.91 -3.69
C GLU A 42 3.29 17.48 -4.18
N ILE A 43 4.24 17.28 -5.10
CA ILE A 43 4.59 15.94 -5.62
C ILE A 43 5.28 15.10 -4.53
N GLU A 44 6.12 15.70 -3.69
CA GLU A 44 6.73 15.01 -2.54
C GLU A 44 5.66 14.55 -1.53
N GLU A 45 4.65 15.37 -1.27
CA GLU A 45 3.50 14.99 -0.42
C GLU A 45 2.67 13.85 -1.03
N ILE A 46 2.43 13.85 -2.35
CA ILE A 46 1.76 12.73 -3.04
C ILE A 46 2.54 11.43 -2.83
N LYS A 47 3.87 11.48 -3.00
CA LYS A 47 4.75 10.32 -2.78
C LYS A 47 4.68 9.83 -1.34
N ILE A 48 4.81 10.74 -0.36
CA ILE A 48 4.75 10.41 1.08
C ILE A 48 3.40 9.79 1.44
N ALA A 49 2.29 10.36 0.96
CA ALA A 49 0.96 9.84 1.18
C ALA A 49 0.79 8.42 0.59
N GLY A 50 1.29 8.20 -0.64
CA GLY A 50 1.28 6.89 -1.28
C GLY A 50 2.06 5.84 -0.47
N GLU A 51 3.27 6.16 -0.02
CA GLU A 51 4.10 5.27 0.80
C GLU A 51 3.41 4.92 2.14
N ARG A 52 2.76 5.89 2.78
CA ARG A 52 1.96 5.67 4.00
C ARG A 52 0.78 4.74 3.72
N ALA A 53 0.07 4.91 2.60
CA ALA A 53 -1.04 4.04 2.22
C ALA A 53 -0.60 2.59 1.97
N VAL A 54 0.58 2.38 1.37
CA VAL A 54 1.17 1.03 1.21
C VAL A 54 1.43 0.40 2.58
N SER A 55 2.01 1.15 3.51
CA SER A 55 2.27 0.66 4.88
C SER A 55 0.97 0.26 5.59
N LEU A 56 -0.06 1.11 5.53
CA LEU A 56 -1.37 0.83 6.14
C LEU A 56 -2.03 -0.43 5.53
N THR A 57 -1.98 -0.57 4.20
CA THR A 57 -2.54 -1.73 3.50
C THR A 57 -1.85 -3.03 3.94
N ARG A 58 -0.52 -3.01 4.09
CA ARG A 58 0.25 -4.16 4.60
C ARG A 58 -0.11 -4.51 6.04
N GLN A 59 -0.30 -3.51 6.90
CA GLN A 59 -0.71 -3.70 8.30
C GLN A 59 -2.11 -4.32 8.39
N LEU A 60 -3.06 -3.81 7.60
CA LEU A 60 -4.43 -4.34 7.55
C LEU A 60 -4.45 -5.81 7.10
N LEU A 61 -3.67 -6.15 6.07
CA LEU A 61 -3.55 -7.52 5.58
C LEU A 61 -2.88 -8.44 6.62
N ALA A 62 -1.86 -7.96 7.33
CA ALA A 62 -1.23 -8.70 8.42
C ALA A 62 -2.22 -8.97 9.58
N PHE A 63 -3.08 -8.01 9.91
CA PHE A 63 -4.13 -8.17 10.91
C PHE A 63 -5.19 -9.20 10.46
N SER A 64 -5.67 -9.10 9.22
CA SER A 64 -6.67 -10.03 8.68
C SER A 64 -6.19 -11.48 8.68
N ARG A 65 -4.90 -11.74 8.45
CA ARG A 65 -4.32 -13.09 8.48
C ARG A 65 -4.24 -13.68 9.89
N LYS A 66 -3.98 -12.86 10.92
CA LYS A 66 -3.88 -13.33 12.31
C LYS A 66 -5.21 -13.84 12.88
N GLN A 67 -6.35 -13.36 12.37
CA GLN A 67 -7.67 -13.87 12.80
C GLN A 67 -7.97 -15.29 12.31
N VAL A 68 -7.22 -15.82 11.33
CA VAL A 68 -7.52 -17.12 10.70
C VAL A 68 -6.79 -18.28 11.38
N ILE A 69 -5.80 -18.02 12.26
CA ILE A 69 -5.04 -19.08 12.92
C ILE A 69 -5.83 -19.56 14.15
N LYS A 70 -6.69 -20.57 13.98
CA LYS A 70 -7.06 -21.48 15.07
C LYS A 70 -6.00 -22.59 15.11
N PRO A 71 -5.20 -22.73 16.18
CA PRO A 71 -4.38 -23.92 16.36
C PRO A 71 -5.31 -25.12 16.51
N GLU A 72 -5.18 -26.12 15.64
CA GLU A 72 -5.70 -27.45 15.95
C GLU A 72 -4.72 -28.13 16.90
N VAL A 73 -5.27 -28.74 17.95
CA VAL A 73 -4.50 -29.60 18.85
C VAL A 73 -4.16 -30.85 18.04
N LEU A 74 -2.87 -31.10 17.84
CA LEU A 74 -2.40 -32.38 17.31
C LEU A 74 -2.45 -33.38 18.48
N ASP A 75 -3.32 -34.39 18.36
CA ASP A 75 -3.34 -35.58 19.22
C ASP A 75 -2.19 -36.54 18.87
#